data_AF-A0A6M9U091-F1
#
_entry.id   AF-A0A6M9U091-F1
#
_cell.length_a   1.000
_cell.length_b   1.000
_cell.length_c   1.000
_cell.angle_alpha   90.00
_cell.angle_beta   90.00
_cell.angle_gamma   90.00
#
_symmetry.space_group_name_H-M   'P 1'
#
loop_
_entity.id
_entity.type
_entity.pdbx_description
1 polymer ?
#
loop_
_entity_poly.entity_id
_entity_poly.type
_entity_poly.pdbx_seq_one_letter_code
_entity_poly.pdbx_strand_id
1 'polypeptide(L)'
;MVKSSSALLIVGFICLMSLQSLTALSEDADKLSEKRKPLMTREDPSTLEDYKRTKRQLPQPLQEFQDFVTTSKTQCAKEMNINPNELQKSLLYEDQPTSIEKCMMECVLKRIEVMSKDDTLSTTAIGHIADIIGDNNALITSIAMASAENCKKFITAEDSCERAFQINKCIAAEMKMRKIKLIY
;
A
#
# COMPACT_ATOMS: atom_id res chain seq x y z
N MET A 1 -60.88 11.60 26.30
CA MET A 1 -61.02 10.59 25.23
C MET A 1 -60.71 11.33 23.93
N VAL A 2 -59.61 11.13 23.22
CA VAL A 2 -59.15 9.91 22.55
C VAL A 2 -57.61 9.91 22.53
N LYS A 3 -57.00 8.88 23.11
CA LYS A 3 -55.59 8.50 22.89
C LYS A 3 -55.64 7.14 22.18
N SER A 4 -54.66 6.88 21.31
CA SER A 4 -54.40 5.58 20.68
C SER A 4 -55.08 5.36 19.32
N SER A 5 -54.32 5.58 18.25
CA SER A 5 -54.53 4.92 16.94
C SER A 5 -53.27 4.95 16.06
N SER A 6 -52.32 5.84 16.30
CA SER A 6 -51.09 5.94 15.47
C SER A 6 -49.98 4.95 15.83
N ALA A 7 -49.95 4.43 17.07
CA ALA A 7 -48.90 3.50 17.50
C ALA A 7 -49.13 2.05 17.03
N LEU A 8 -50.38 1.67 16.73
CA LEU A 8 -50.74 0.32 16.28
C LEU A 8 -50.41 0.08 14.80
N LEU A 9 -50.35 1.12 13.98
CA LEU A 9 -50.04 1.00 12.55
C LEU A 9 -48.54 0.80 12.26
N ILE A 10 -47.66 1.31 13.13
CA ILE A 10 -46.20 1.24 12.93
C ILE A 10 -45.66 -0.15 13.32
N VAL A 11 -46.22 -0.78 14.34
CA VAL A 11 -45.83 -2.14 14.77
C VAL A 11 -46.24 -3.19 13.73
N GLY A 12 -47.37 -2.99 13.03
CA GLY A 12 -47.81 -3.88 11.95
C GLY A 12 -46.88 -3.87 10.72
N PHE A 13 -46.32 -2.72 10.36
CA PHE A 13 -45.43 -2.60 9.21
C PHE A 13 -44.05 -3.25 9.44
N ILE A 14 -43.52 -3.18 10.67
CA ILE A 14 -42.22 -3.78 11.01
C ILE A 14 -42.32 -5.33 11.01
N CYS A 15 -43.49 -5.88 11.33
CA CYS A 15 -43.68 -7.34 11.36
C CYS A 15 -43.88 -7.96 9.96
N LEU A 16 -44.30 -7.18 8.95
CA LEU A 16 -44.47 -7.68 7.58
C LEU A 16 -43.16 -7.69 6.77
N MET A 17 -42.22 -6.78 7.07
CA MET A 17 -40.93 -6.70 6.37
C MET A 17 -39.93 -7.79 6.80
N SER A 18 -40.06 -8.36 8.01
CA SER A 18 -39.21 -9.45 8.47
C SER A 18 -39.58 -10.82 7.90
N LEU A 19 -40.85 -11.02 7.50
CA LEU A 19 -41.30 -12.26 6.87
C LEU A 19 -40.81 -12.39 5.41
N GLN A 20 -40.71 -11.29 4.67
CA GLN A 20 -40.21 -11.31 3.29
C GLN A 20 -38.69 -11.59 3.21
N SER A 21 -37.92 -11.23 4.25
CA SER A 21 -36.48 -11.53 4.31
C SER A 21 -36.16 -12.99 4.62
N LEU A 22 -37.04 -13.70 5.34
CA LEU A 22 -36.84 -15.12 5.66
C LEU A 22 -37.17 -16.03 4.47
N THR A 23 -38.14 -15.67 3.64
CA THR A 23 -38.47 -16.45 2.42
C THR A 23 -37.40 -16.30 1.33
N ALA A 24 -36.74 -15.14 1.23
CA ALA A 24 -35.64 -14.93 0.26
C ALA A 24 -34.36 -15.74 0.60
N LEU A 25 -34.14 -16.10 1.86
CA LEU A 25 -33.02 -16.97 2.29
C LEU A 25 -33.33 -18.47 2.12
N SER A 26 -34.59 -18.85 1.94
CA SER A 26 -35.01 -20.25 1.79
C SER A 26 -35.00 -20.72 0.33
N GLU A 27 -35.23 -19.83 -0.64
CA GLU A 27 -35.31 -20.21 -2.06
C GLU A 27 -33.94 -20.49 -2.72
N ASP A 28 -32.85 -19.95 -2.18
CA ASP A 28 -31.50 -20.17 -2.72
C ASP A 28 -30.74 -21.35 -2.09
N ALA A 29 -31.26 -21.95 -1.00
CA ALA A 29 -30.63 -23.10 -0.37
C ALA A 29 -30.77 -24.38 -1.22
N ASP A 30 -31.87 -24.52 -1.96
CA ASP A 30 -32.16 -25.71 -2.77
C ASP A 30 -31.50 -25.72 -4.15
N LYS A 31 -30.90 -24.60 -4.59
CA LYS A 31 -30.15 -24.51 -5.87
C LYS A 31 -28.64 -24.73 -5.74
N LEU A 32 -28.12 -24.94 -4.53
CA LEU A 32 -26.69 -25.20 -4.29
C LEU A 32 -26.33 -26.69 -4.17
N SER A 33 -27.29 -27.59 -4.38
CA SER A 33 -27.07 -29.04 -4.44
C SER A 33 -26.73 -29.52 -5.85
N GLU A 34 -25.80 -28.86 -6.54
CA GLU A 34 -25.21 -29.37 -7.78
C GLU A 34 -23.69 -29.53 -7.62
N LYS A 35 -23.29 -30.77 -7.33
CA LYS A 35 -21.94 -31.35 -7.44
C LYS A 35 -20.77 -30.46 -7.01
N ARG A 36 -20.41 -30.51 -5.72
CA ARG A 36 -19.00 -30.30 -5.33
C ARG A 36 -18.16 -31.37 -6.02
N LYS A 37 -17.29 -30.96 -6.95
CA LYS A 37 -16.20 -31.82 -7.43
C LYS A 37 -15.37 -32.26 -6.21
N PRO A 38 -14.93 -33.52 -6.13
CA PRO A 38 -14.07 -33.95 -5.04
C PRO A 38 -12.81 -33.09 -5.03
N LEU A 39 -12.35 -32.74 -3.82
CA LEU A 39 -11.03 -32.16 -3.58
C LEU A 39 -10.01 -33.04 -4.32
N MET A 40 -9.26 -32.43 -5.24
CA MET A 40 -8.25 -33.15 -6.01
C MET A 40 -7.31 -33.87 -5.04
N THR A 41 -7.17 -35.18 -5.25
CA THR A 41 -6.18 -36.00 -4.57
C THR A 41 -4.81 -35.40 -4.85
N ARG A 42 -4.00 -35.24 -3.81
CA ARG A 42 -2.60 -34.80 -3.85
C ARG A 42 -1.87 -35.44 -5.04
N GLU A 43 -1.49 -34.62 -6.02
CA GLU A 43 -0.65 -35.07 -7.14
C GLU A 43 0.65 -35.67 -6.62
N ASP A 44 1.08 -36.73 -7.30
CA ASP A 44 2.30 -37.47 -7.02
C ASP A 44 3.51 -36.50 -7.09
N PRO A 45 4.36 -36.41 -6.05
CA PRO A 45 5.54 -35.53 -6.06
C PRO A 45 6.50 -35.78 -7.23
N SER A 46 6.37 -36.91 -7.92
CA SER A 46 7.18 -37.29 -9.07
C SER A 46 6.77 -36.64 -10.41
N THR A 47 5.61 -35.97 -10.49
CA THR A 47 5.18 -35.23 -11.70
C THR A 47 5.46 -33.73 -11.61
N LEU A 48 6.10 -33.27 -10.54
CA LEU A 48 6.49 -31.88 -10.33
C LEU A 48 7.81 -31.63 -11.07
N GLU A 49 7.74 -31.57 -12.40
CA GLU A 49 8.83 -31.08 -13.23
C GLU A 49 9.34 -29.75 -12.67
N ASP A 50 10.64 -29.73 -12.43
CA ASP A 50 11.49 -28.66 -11.92
C ASP A 50 10.83 -27.27 -11.98
N TYR A 51 10.11 -26.89 -10.93
CA TYR A 51 9.75 -25.48 -10.72
C TYR A 51 11.02 -24.76 -10.28
N LYS A 52 11.93 -24.55 -11.24
CA LYS A 52 13.04 -23.61 -11.13
C LYS A 52 12.39 -22.29 -10.77
N ARG A 53 12.50 -21.90 -9.51
CA ARG A 53 12.10 -20.59 -9.00
C ARG A 53 12.95 -19.55 -9.73
N THR A 54 12.51 -19.14 -10.91
CA THR A 54 13.11 -18.03 -11.65
C THR A 54 13.20 -16.87 -10.66
N LYS A 55 14.42 -16.35 -10.43
CA LYS A 55 14.63 -15.14 -9.63
C LYS A 55 13.61 -14.13 -10.15
N ARG A 56 12.59 -13.79 -9.35
CA ARG A 56 11.55 -12.83 -9.76
C ARG A 56 12.27 -11.53 -10.10
N GLN A 57 12.43 -11.26 -11.39
CA GLN A 57 12.86 -9.96 -11.88
C GLN A 57 11.78 -8.95 -11.45
N LEU A 58 12.19 -7.77 -10.99
CA LEU A 58 11.24 -6.69 -10.70
C LEU A 58 10.48 -6.39 -12.01
N PRO A 59 9.17 -6.11 -11.95
CA PRO A 59 8.47 -5.56 -13.11
C PRO A 59 9.25 -4.36 -13.65
N GLN A 60 9.35 -4.23 -14.99
CA GLN A 60 10.14 -3.18 -15.61
C GLN A 60 9.84 -1.77 -15.03
N PRO A 61 8.57 -1.36 -14.80
CA PRO A 61 8.29 -0.06 -14.19
C PRO A 61 8.89 0.11 -12.79
N LEU A 62 8.93 -0.96 -11.99
CA LEU A 62 9.55 -0.93 -10.66
C LEU A 62 11.08 -0.88 -10.75
N GLN A 63 11.68 -1.50 -11.76
CA GLN A 63 13.12 -1.40 -12.01
C GLN A 63 13.51 0.02 -12.46
N GLU A 64 12.75 0.63 -13.37
CA GLU A 64 12.99 2.01 -13.82
C GLU A 64 12.85 3.00 -12.65
N PHE A 65 11.84 2.81 -11.80
CA PHE A 65 11.70 3.61 -10.59
C PHE A 65 12.86 3.40 -9.61
N GLN A 66 13.31 2.16 -9.40
CA GLN A 66 14.49 1.83 -8.60
C GLN A 66 15.76 2.55 -9.11
N ASP A 67 15.96 2.59 -10.43
CA ASP A 67 17.10 3.24 -11.06
C ASP A 67 17.03 4.78 -10.91
N PHE A 68 15.82 5.35 -11.03
CA PHE A 68 15.57 6.77 -10.80
C PHE A 68 15.86 7.19 -9.35
N VAL A 69 15.43 6.40 -8.37
CA VAL A 69 15.72 6.65 -6.96
C VAL A 69 17.22 6.53 -6.66
N THR A 70 17.89 5.54 -7.25
CA THR A 70 19.34 5.33 -7.09
C THR A 70 20.15 6.50 -7.67
N THR A 71 19.74 6.98 -8.84
CA THR A 71 20.34 8.15 -9.49
C THR A 71 20.11 9.41 -8.66
N SER A 72 18.90 9.57 -8.11
CA SER A 72 18.55 10.67 -7.21
C SER A 72 19.43 10.68 -5.96
N LYS A 73 19.65 9.53 -5.32
CA LYS A 73 20.58 9.39 -4.18
C LYS A 73 21.99 9.83 -4.55
N THR A 74 22.48 9.39 -5.71
CA THR A 74 23.83 9.73 -6.18
C THR A 74 23.98 11.24 -6.43
N GLN A 75 22.94 11.89 -6.97
CA GLN A 75 22.92 13.34 -7.20
C GLN A 75 22.90 14.10 -5.87
N CYS A 76 22.05 13.71 -4.93
CA CYS A 76 22.00 14.30 -3.60
C CYS A 76 23.32 14.19 -2.85
N ALA A 77 23.97 13.02 -2.91
CA ALA A 77 25.28 12.84 -2.30
C ALA A 77 26.33 13.81 -2.87
N LYS A 78 26.33 14.02 -4.21
CA LYS A 78 27.22 15.00 -4.85
C LYS A 78 26.94 16.43 -4.39
N GLU A 79 25.67 16.83 -4.33
CA GLU A 79 25.26 18.17 -3.89
C GLU A 79 25.64 18.42 -2.41
N MET A 80 25.62 17.37 -1.58
CA MET A 80 25.99 17.42 -0.17
C MET A 80 27.48 17.17 0.10
N ASN A 81 28.30 16.98 -0.94
CA ASN A 81 29.73 16.61 -0.83
C ASN A 81 29.97 15.33 0.01
N ILE A 82 29.03 14.38 -0.01
CA ILE A 82 29.15 13.07 0.64
C ILE A 82 29.97 12.15 -0.25
N ASN A 83 30.89 11.39 0.35
CA ASN A 83 31.70 10.44 -0.38
C ASN A 83 30.82 9.30 -0.92
N PRO A 84 30.91 8.93 -2.21
CA PRO A 84 30.18 7.80 -2.77
C PRO A 84 30.37 6.48 -2.02
N ASN A 85 31.52 6.28 -1.38
CA ASN A 85 31.81 5.09 -0.58
C ASN A 85 30.94 5.00 0.69
N GLU A 86 30.42 6.12 1.19
CA GLU A 86 29.50 6.18 2.32
C GLU A 86 28.04 5.88 1.89
N LEU A 87 27.77 5.76 0.58
CA LEU A 87 26.44 5.50 0.03
C LEU A 87 26.07 4.02 -0.06
N GLN A 88 26.91 3.10 0.42
CA GLN A 88 26.60 1.66 0.33
C GLN A 88 25.42 1.25 1.21
N LYS A 89 25.13 2.04 2.25
CA LYS A 89 24.03 1.80 3.18
C LYS A 89 22.69 2.20 2.56
N SER A 90 21.71 1.29 2.64
CA SER A 90 20.32 1.59 2.27
C SER A 90 19.70 2.51 3.31
N LEU A 91 19.25 3.68 2.89
CA LEU A 91 18.58 4.66 3.71
C LEU A 91 17.10 4.30 3.92
N LEU A 92 16.48 3.61 2.97
CA LEU A 92 15.04 3.33 3.01
C LEU A 92 14.63 2.57 4.28
N TYR A 93 15.45 1.64 4.76
CA TYR A 93 15.14 0.81 5.94
C TYR A 93 16.05 1.12 7.14
N GLU A 94 16.70 2.28 7.15
CA GLU A 94 17.57 2.64 8.26
C GLU A 94 16.74 3.13 9.46
N ASP A 95 16.91 2.47 10.61
CA ASP A 95 16.16 2.78 11.83
C ASP A 95 16.80 3.91 12.65
N GLN A 96 18.12 4.10 12.53
CA GLN A 96 18.90 5.08 13.29
C GLN A 96 19.82 5.91 12.37
N PRO A 97 19.24 6.72 11.45
CA PRO A 97 20.05 7.56 10.58
C PRO A 97 20.67 8.73 11.36
N THR A 98 21.90 9.06 11.00
CA THR A 98 22.60 10.28 11.38
C THR A 98 21.90 11.51 10.78
N SER A 99 22.20 12.71 11.29
CA SER A 99 21.60 13.95 10.77
C SER A 99 21.87 14.16 9.27
N ILE A 100 23.05 13.79 8.79
CA ILE A 100 23.41 13.88 7.37
C ILE A 100 22.57 12.90 6.54
N GLU A 101 22.38 11.68 7.02
CA GLU A 101 21.55 10.68 6.33
C GLU A 101 20.09 11.11 6.26
N LYS A 102 19.56 11.75 7.31
CA LYS A 102 18.19 12.31 7.29
C LYS A 102 18.03 13.41 6.23
N CYS A 103 19.00 14.31 6.12
CA CYS A 103 18.96 15.34 5.07
C CYS A 103 19.20 14.75 3.66
N MET A 104 19.93 13.64 3.55
CA MET A 104 20.03 12.91 2.30
C MET A 104 18.68 12.26 1.92
N MET A 105 17.94 11.72 2.89
CA MET A 105 16.56 11.25 2.66
C MET A 105 15.67 12.39 2.16
N GLU A 106 15.75 13.57 2.77
CA GLU A 106 15.01 14.76 2.33
C GLU A 106 15.30 15.10 0.87
N CYS A 107 16.57 15.22 0.51
CA CYS A 107 16.97 15.53 -0.85
C CYS A 107 16.42 14.49 -1.85
N VAL A 108 16.54 13.20 -1.53
CA VAL A 108 16.03 12.14 -2.41
C VAL A 108 14.51 12.22 -2.53
N LEU A 109 13.79 12.31 -1.40
CA LEU A 109 12.33 12.35 -1.38
C LEU A 109 11.77 13.56 -2.12
N LYS A 110 12.44 14.72 -2.02
CA LYS A 110 12.08 15.92 -2.79
C LYS A 110 12.31 15.75 -4.29
N ARG A 111 13.43 15.10 -4.67
CA ARG A 111 13.76 14.87 -6.07
C ARG A 111 12.83 13.87 -6.76
N ILE A 112 12.37 12.85 -6.02
CA ILE A 112 11.36 11.90 -6.51
C ILE A 112 9.92 12.37 -6.27
N GLU A 113 9.76 13.62 -5.79
CA GLU A 113 8.48 14.29 -5.54
C GLU A 113 7.56 13.64 -4.51
N VAL A 114 8.04 12.63 -3.79
CA VAL A 114 7.34 12.00 -2.66
C VAL A 114 7.24 12.96 -1.47
N MET A 115 8.24 13.84 -1.32
CA MET A 115 8.17 14.99 -0.43
C MET A 115 8.07 16.26 -1.29
N SER A 116 7.13 17.12 -0.99
CA SER A 116 6.93 18.37 -1.71
C SER A 116 7.95 19.44 -1.27
N LYS A 117 7.93 20.60 -1.93
CA LYS A 117 8.82 21.73 -1.60
C LYS A 117 8.48 22.40 -0.26
N ASP A 118 7.25 22.26 0.20
CA ASP A 118 6.75 22.67 1.53
C ASP A 118 6.93 21.57 2.60
N ASP A 119 7.80 20.59 2.32
CA ASP A 119 8.19 19.51 3.22
C ASP A 119 7.04 18.55 3.58
N THR A 120 5.98 18.50 2.79
CA THR A 120 4.83 17.61 3.06
C THR A 120 4.87 16.34 2.21
N LEU A 121 4.26 15.26 2.72
CA LEU A 121 4.12 14.01 1.99
C LEU A 121 3.15 14.17 0.81
N SER A 122 3.63 13.95 -0.41
CA SER A 122 2.85 14.08 -1.63
C SER A 122 2.08 12.80 -1.96
N THR A 123 0.81 12.76 -1.55
CA THR A 123 -0.12 11.67 -1.91
C THR A 123 -0.30 11.56 -3.42
N THR A 124 -0.31 12.69 -4.13
CA THR A 124 -0.44 12.74 -5.59
C THR A 124 0.73 12.05 -6.29
N ALA A 125 1.97 12.36 -5.87
CA ALA A 125 3.15 11.71 -6.44
C ALA A 125 3.18 10.21 -6.13
N ILE A 126 2.84 9.81 -4.90
CA ILE A 126 2.73 8.40 -4.52
C ILE A 126 1.67 7.68 -5.37
N GLY A 127 0.51 8.31 -5.59
CA GLY A 127 -0.53 7.77 -6.46
C GLY A 127 -0.02 7.55 -7.88
N HIS A 128 0.64 8.55 -8.47
CA HIS A 128 1.20 8.45 -9.82
C HIS A 128 2.28 7.36 -9.94
N ILE A 129 3.19 7.27 -8.97
CA ILE A 129 4.21 6.21 -8.91
C ILE A 129 3.55 4.83 -8.81
N ALA A 130 2.54 4.69 -7.95
CA ALA A 130 1.80 3.44 -7.77
C ALA A 130 1.00 3.05 -9.02
N ASP A 131 0.48 4.03 -9.76
CA ASP A 131 -0.24 3.82 -11.00
C ASP A 131 0.68 3.28 -12.11
N ILE A 132 1.86 3.87 -12.26
CA ILE A 132 2.90 3.40 -13.19
C ILE A 132 3.38 1.98 -12.82
N ILE A 133 3.71 1.76 -11.55
CA ILE A 133 4.23 0.46 -11.07
C ILE A 133 3.14 -0.61 -11.09
N GLY A 134 1.91 -0.22 -10.82
CA GLY A 134 0.74 -1.09 -10.78
C GLY A 134 0.09 -1.35 -12.13
N ASP A 135 0.66 -0.85 -13.24
CA ASP A 135 0.11 -0.96 -14.58
C ASP A 135 -1.34 -0.42 -14.69
N ASN A 136 -1.52 0.83 -14.23
CA ASN A 136 -2.80 1.56 -14.18
C ASN A 136 -3.89 0.87 -13.34
N ASN A 137 -3.49 0.03 -12.38
CA ASN A 137 -4.41 -0.64 -11.49
C ASN A 137 -4.94 0.32 -10.41
N ALA A 138 -6.17 0.80 -10.61
CA ALA A 138 -6.85 1.71 -9.69
C ALA A 138 -6.91 1.22 -8.23
N LEU A 139 -6.97 -0.10 -7.99
CA LEU A 139 -6.92 -0.63 -6.64
C LEU A 139 -5.53 -0.42 -6.01
N ILE A 140 -4.44 -0.69 -6.74
CA ILE A 140 -3.08 -0.44 -6.26
C ILE A 140 -2.87 1.05 -5.98
N THR A 141 -3.29 1.90 -6.91
CA THR A 141 -3.19 3.36 -6.78
C THR A 141 -3.96 3.88 -5.56
N SER A 142 -5.23 3.49 -5.40
CA SER A 142 -6.07 3.92 -4.26
C SER A 142 -5.50 3.46 -2.92
N ILE A 143 -4.96 2.24 -2.86
CA ILE A 143 -4.33 1.70 -1.67
C ILE A 143 -3.06 2.49 -1.32
N ALA A 144 -2.20 2.80 -2.29
CA ALA A 144 -0.98 3.57 -2.06
C ALA A 144 -1.29 4.99 -1.56
N MET A 145 -2.29 5.65 -2.16
CA MET A 145 -2.76 6.96 -1.70
C MET A 145 -3.32 6.91 -0.28
N ALA A 146 -4.15 5.92 0.03
CA ALA A 146 -4.69 5.74 1.39
C ALA A 146 -3.59 5.49 2.43
N SER A 147 -2.58 4.67 2.09
CA SER A 147 -1.40 4.45 2.92
C SER A 147 -0.63 5.77 3.16
N ALA A 148 -0.45 6.60 2.12
CA ALA A 148 0.20 7.91 2.25
C ALA A 148 -0.59 8.88 3.14
N GLU A 149 -1.92 8.95 2.98
CA GLU A 149 -2.78 9.76 3.87
C GLU A 149 -2.71 9.28 5.32
N ASN A 150 -2.57 7.97 5.55
CA ASN A 150 -2.37 7.45 6.88
C ASN A 150 -1.00 7.86 7.45
N CYS A 151 0.07 7.82 6.64
CA CYS A 151 1.41 8.27 7.05
C CYS A 151 1.43 9.72 7.52
N LYS A 152 0.71 10.63 6.85
CA LYS A 152 0.63 12.05 7.24
C LYS A 152 0.27 12.27 8.70
N LYS A 153 -0.55 11.40 9.29
CA LYS A 153 -0.99 11.51 10.69
C LYS A 153 0.14 11.29 11.71
N PHE A 154 1.21 10.61 11.31
CA PHE A 154 2.34 10.27 12.17
C PHE A 154 3.56 11.16 11.92
N ILE A 155 3.48 12.09 10.97
CA ILE A 155 4.56 13.00 10.62
C ILE A 155 4.36 14.31 11.37
N THR A 156 5.20 14.56 12.37
CA THR A 156 5.05 15.70 13.29
C THR A 156 6.31 16.55 13.43
N ALA A 157 7.45 16.11 12.88
CA ALA A 157 8.71 16.84 13.01
C ALA A 157 8.66 18.23 12.33
N GLU A 158 9.25 19.25 12.97
CA GLU A 158 9.35 20.59 12.39
C GLU A 158 10.54 20.74 11.44
N ASP A 159 11.67 20.11 11.79
CA ASP A 159 12.85 20.07 10.94
C ASP A 159 12.59 19.24 9.66
N SER A 160 12.98 19.78 8.51
CA SER A 160 12.72 19.14 7.21
C SER A 160 13.42 17.78 7.08
N CYS A 161 14.67 17.66 7.53
CA CYS A 161 15.41 16.40 7.48
C CYS A 161 14.77 15.34 8.40
N GLU A 162 14.37 15.72 9.61
CA GLU A 162 13.66 14.83 10.53
C GLU A 162 12.28 14.42 9.97
N ARG A 163 11.59 15.35 9.33
CA ARG A 163 10.33 15.09 8.65
C ARG A 163 10.49 14.11 7.50
N ALA A 164 11.54 14.27 6.69
CA ALA A 164 11.90 13.33 5.64
C ALA A 164 12.17 11.92 6.19
N PHE A 165 12.83 11.80 7.34
CA PHE A 165 13.02 10.52 8.01
C PHE A 165 11.69 9.88 8.43
N GLN A 166 10.77 10.66 9.02
CA GLN A 166 9.44 10.14 9.39
C GLN A 166 8.64 9.68 8.17
N ILE A 167 8.69 10.44 7.07
CA ILE A 167 8.10 10.06 5.78
C ILE A 167 8.72 8.74 5.29
N ASN A 168 10.04 8.69 5.20
CA ASN A 168 10.79 7.54 4.71
C ASN A 168 10.45 6.27 5.52
N LYS A 169 10.46 6.37 6.85
CA LYS A 169 10.11 5.27 7.76
C LYS A 169 8.71 4.74 7.54
N CYS A 170 7.73 5.62 7.36
CA CYS A 170 6.35 5.19 7.13
C CYS A 170 6.20 4.48 5.78
N ILE A 171 6.76 5.06 4.71
CA ILE A 171 6.71 4.46 3.37
C ILE A 171 7.44 3.10 3.34
N ALA A 172 8.58 3.00 4.01
CA ALA A 172 9.34 1.75 4.11
C ALA A 172 8.54 0.65 4.80
N ALA A 173 7.77 0.99 5.86
CA ALA A 173 6.87 0.05 6.51
C ALA A 173 5.76 -0.43 5.56
N GLU A 174 5.14 0.48 4.81
CA GLU A 174 4.12 0.15 3.81
C GLU A 174 4.67 -0.75 2.69
N MET A 175 5.85 -0.44 2.16
CA MET A 175 6.54 -1.27 1.16
C MET A 175 6.85 -2.66 1.70
N LYS A 176 7.35 -2.76 2.94
CA LYS A 176 7.65 -4.03 3.62
C LYS A 176 6.39 -4.88 3.81
N MET A 177 5.29 -4.29 4.25
CA MET A 177 4.00 -4.98 4.41
C MET A 177 3.50 -5.56 3.07
N ARG A 178 3.76 -4.85 1.97
CA ARG A 178 3.33 -5.22 0.61
C ARG A 178 4.34 -6.07 -0.17
N LYS A 179 5.48 -6.41 0.46
CA LYS A 179 6.58 -7.19 -0.15
C LYS A 179 7.16 -6.52 -1.40
N ILE A 180 7.08 -5.20 -1.49
CA ILE A 180 7.73 -4.40 -2.53
C ILE A 180 9.21 -4.29 -2.15
N LYS A 181 10.10 -4.60 -3.09
CA LYS A 181 11.55 -4.53 -2.89
C LYS A 181 12.11 -3.32 -3.62
N LEU A 182 12.15 -2.19 -2.92
CA LEU A 182 12.94 -1.01 -3.27
C LEU A 182 14.13 -0.92 -2.32
N ILE A 183 15.25 -0.40 -2.79
CA ILE A 183 16.42 -0.07 -1.98
C ILE A 183 16.98 1.27 -2.48
N TYR A 184 17.55 2.09 -1.61
CA TYR A 184 18.46 3.14 -2.06
C TYR A 184 19.35 3.55 -0.93
#